data_AF-Q4KMD3-F1
#
_entry.id   AF-Q4KMD3-F1
#
_cell.length_a   1.000
_cell.length_b   1.000
_cell.length_c   1.000
_cell.angle_alpha   90.00
_cell.angle_beta   90.00
_cell.angle_gamma   90.00
#
_symmetry.space_group_name_H-M   'P 1'
#
loop_
_entity.id
_entity.type
_entity.pdbx_description
1 polymer ?
#
loop_
_entity_poly.entity_id
_entity_poly.type
_entity_poly.pdbx_seq_one_letter_code
_entity_poly.pdbx_strand_id
1 'polypeptide(L)'
;MEWSPVAKVYDPLKAGSIDGTDVEPHDAGVWRAMLARYKPNRGVCGDPDLTLFVARLNPQTTEEKLRDVFSKFGDIRRLRLVRDVVTGFSKRYAFIEYKEERSLKRAWRDANKLILDQYELLVDVEQERTLPGWRPRRLGGGQGGQKESGQLRFGGRDRPFRKPINLSTRRPAEPRGRETERERDRRDYRDRRHERTHTEDRTHRHTY
;
A
#
# COMPACT_ATOMS: atom_id res chain seq x y z
N MET A 1 -9.58 -8.64 -18.12
CA MET A 1 -8.47 -9.07 -17.24
C MET A 1 -9.04 -9.27 -15.85
N GLU A 2 -8.79 -10.42 -15.23
CA GLU A 2 -9.14 -10.65 -13.83
C GLU A 2 -8.41 -9.63 -12.94
N TRP A 3 -9.13 -8.96 -12.04
CA TRP A 3 -8.54 -8.01 -11.11
C TRP A 3 -7.54 -8.71 -10.19
N SER A 4 -6.39 -8.08 -9.96
CA SER A 4 -5.36 -8.58 -9.05
C SER A 4 -4.88 -7.44 -8.15
N PRO A 5 -4.70 -7.66 -6.84
CA PRO A 5 -4.13 -6.67 -5.94
C PRO A 5 -2.66 -6.38 -6.26
N VAL A 6 -1.97 -7.29 -6.95
CA VAL A 6 -0.55 -7.18 -7.32
C VAL A 6 -0.42 -7.04 -8.84
N ALA A 7 0.49 -6.20 -9.29
CA ALA A 7 0.76 -5.98 -10.70
C ALA A 7 1.40 -7.21 -11.35
N LYS A 8 0.79 -7.72 -12.43
CA LYS A 8 1.38 -8.76 -13.31
C LYS A 8 2.34 -8.17 -14.35
N VAL A 9 2.12 -6.91 -14.71
CA VAL A 9 2.98 -6.07 -15.55
C VAL A 9 3.07 -4.72 -14.87
N TYR A 10 4.28 -4.19 -14.74
CA TYR A 10 4.50 -2.88 -14.16
C TYR A 10 4.21 -1.79 -15.18
N ASP A 11 3.20 -0.99 -14.87
CA ASP A 11 2.85 0.22 -15.61
C ASP A 11 2.98 1.40 -14.63
N PRO A 12 3.88 2.37 -14.87
CA PRO A 12 4.07 3.50 -13.97
C PRO A 12 2.79 4.30 -13.68
N LEU A 13 1.90 4.44 -14.67
CA LEU A 13 0.64 5.16 -14.53
C LEU A 13 -0.27 4.43 -13.55
N LYS A 14 -0.50 3.13 -13.80
CA LYS A 14 -1.32 2.30 -12.91
C LYS A 14 -0.70 2.17 -11.53
N ALA A 15 0.61 2.02 -11.44
CA ALA A 15 1.33 1.99 -10.17
C ALA A 15 1.19 3.30 -9.39
N GLY A 16 0.94 4.44 -10.03
CA GLY A 16 0.57 5.67 -9.32
C GLY A 16 -0.82 5.57 -8.69
N SER A 17 -1.76 4.91 -9.34
CA SER A 17 -3.16 4.87 -8.95
C SER A 17 -3.45 3.86 -7.85
N ILE A 18 -4.27 4.23 -6.86
CA ILE A 18 -4.62 3.35 -5.73
C ILE A 18 -5.34 2.07 -6.16
N ASP A 19 -6.12 2.14 -7.24
CA ASP A 19 -6.89 1.01 -7.79
C ASP A 19 -6.43 0.62 -9.22
N GLY A 20 -5.39 1.30 -9.74
CA GLY A 20 -4.82 1.01 -11.04
C GLY A 20 -5.64 1.53 -12.22
N THR A 21 -6.56 2.49 -11.99
CA THR A 21 -7.51 2.95 -13.02
C THR A 21 -7.18 4.32 -13.62
N ASP A 22 -6.21 5.07 -13.07
CA ASP A 22 -5.83 6.38 -13.61
C ASP A 22 -5.47 6.29 -15.10
N VAL A 23 -5.92 7.29 -15.87
CA VAL A 23 -5.62 7.46 -17.30
C VAL A 23 -4.60 8.56 -17.56
N GLU A 24 -4.34 9.40 -16.57
CA GLU A 24 -3.40 10.51 -16.62
C GLU A 24 -2.46 10.52 -15.41
N PRO A 25 -1.19 10.90 -15.58
CA PRO A 25 -0.22 10.96 -14.50
C PRO A 25 -0.58 12.09 -13.52
N HIS A 26 -0.83 11.75 -12.25
CA HIS A 26 -1.17 12.74 -11.23
C HIS A 26 0.06 13.37 -10.52
N ASP A 27 1.27 12.83 -10.72
CA ASP A 27 2.50 13.39 -10.14
C ASP A 27 3.72 13.33 -11.08
N ALA A 28 4.69 14.21 -10.84
CA ALA A 28 5.92 14.34 -11.65
C ALA A 28 6.79 13.07 -11.64
N GLY A 29 6.71 12.26 -10.59
CA GLY A 29 7.38 10.97 -10.52
C GLY A 29 6.73 9.93 -11.44
N VAL A 30 5.40 9.88 -11.53
CA VAL A 30 4.69 9.01 -12.48
C VAL A 30 5.07 9.40 -13.91
N TRP A 31 5.03 10.69 -14.23
CA TRP A 31 5.45 11.20 -15.53
C TRP A 31 6.91 10.82 -15.87
N ARG A 32 7.83 11.04 -14.92
CA ARG A 32 9.25 10.66 -15.09
C ARG A 32 9.41 9.16 -15.34
N ALA A 33 8.63 8.32 -14.66
CA ALA A 33 8.71 6.87 -14.79
C ALA A 33 8.14 6.37 -16.12
N MET A 34 7.08 7.02 -16.64
CA MET A 34 6.53 6.75 -17.96
C MET A 34 7.55 7.06 -19.06
N LEU A 35 8.23 8.20 -18.96
CA LEU A 35 9.25 8.61 -19.94
C LEU A 35 10.58 7.85 -19.78
N ALA A 36 10.82 7.22 -18.63
CA ALA A 36 12.05 6.53 -18.34
C ALA A 36 12.24 5.28 -19.21
N ARG A 37 13.37 5.23 -19.93
CA ARG A 37 13.91 4.01 -20.54
C ARG A 37 14.80 3.31 -19.52
N TYR A 38 14.30 2.23 -18.94
CA TYR A 38 15.06 1.40 -18.00
C TYR A 38 15.37 0.05 -18.61
N LYS A 39 16.64 -0.37 -18.50
CA LYS A 39 17.09 -1.73 -18.82
C LYS A 39 17.71 -2.32 -17.55
N PRO A 40 17.27 -3.52 -17.12
CA PRO A 40 17.87 -4.22 -16.00
C PRO A 40 19.39 -4.36 -16.12
N ASN A 41 20.09 -4.37 -14.99
CA ASN A 41 21.54 -4.55 -14.99
C ASN A 41 21.93 -5.96 -15.45
N ARG A 42 22.59 -6.07 -16.61
CA ARG A 42 23.04 -7.35 -17.19
C ARG A 42 24.16 -8.03 -16.41
N GLY A 43 24.88 -7.31 -15.55
CA GLY A 43 25.96 -7.86 -14.72
C GLY A 43 25.47 -8.61 -13.47
N VAL A 44 24.16 -8.65 -13.21
CA VAL A 44 23.60 -9.41 -12.08
C VAL A 44 23.46 -10.87 -12.50
N CYS A 45 24.31 -11.72 -11.92
CA CYS A 45 24.24 -13.17 -12.05
C CYS A 45 23.39 -13.81 -10.94
N GLY A 46 22.83 -14.98 -11.22
CA GLY A 46 21.93 -15.72 -10.33
C GLY A 46 20.51 -15.80 -10.90
N ASP A 47 19.73 -16.74 -10.40
CA ASP A 47 18.35 -16.96 -10.84
C ASP A 47 17.40 -15.92 -10.21
N PRO A 48 16.72 -15.06 -11.00
CA PRO A 48 15.78 -14.07 -10.47
C PRO A 48 14.58 -14.70 -9.76
N ASP A 49 14.12 -15.88 -10.17
CA ASP A 49 12.96 -16.56 -9.57
C ASP A 49 13.31 -17.19 -8.22
N LEU A 50 14.60 -17.37 -7.94
CA LEU A 50 15.15 -17.82 -6.65
C LEU A 50 15.72 -16.66 -5.81
N THR A 51 15.54 -15.42 -6.25
CA THR A 51 16.08 -14.23 -5.56
C THR A 51 15.00 -13.48 -4.77
N LEU A 52 15.21 -13.38 -3.46
CA LEU A 52 14.41 -12.62 -2.53
C LEU A 52 14.93 -11.19 -2.41
N PHE A 53 14.04 -10.21 -2.48
CA PHE A 53 14.30 -8.81 -2.17
C PHE A 53 13.95 -8.52 -0.71
N VAL A 54 14.91 -7.97 0.03
CA VAL A 54 14.73 -7.56 1.43
C VAL A 54 15.02 -6.08 1.55
N ALA A 55 14.11 -5.30 2.11
CA ALA A 55 14.24 -3.85 2.27
C ALA A 55 13.82 -3.38 3.66
N ARG A 56 13.98 -2.08 3.91
CA ARG A 56 13.79 -1.43 5.22
C ARG A 56 14.75 -1.95 6.30
N LEU A 57 15.94 -2.37 5.88
CA LEU A 57 16.99 -2.79 6.80
C LEU A 57 17.44 -1.61 7.68
N ASN A 58 17.88 -1.90 8.90
CA ASN A 58 18.60 -0.92 9.71
C ASN A 58 19.91 -0.55 8.97
N PRO A 59 20.33 0.74 8.96
CA PRO A 59 21.61 1.15 8.39
C PRO A 59 22.83 0.33 8.86
N GLN A 60 22.78 -0.20 10.09
CA GLN A 60 23.84 -0.99 10.74
C GLN A 60 23.72 -2.50 10.52
N THR A 61 22.63 -3.00 9.92
CA THR A 61 22.48 -4.44 9.65
C THR A 61 23.58 -4.91 8.69
N THR A 62 24.30 -5.98 9.07
CA THR A 62 25.40 -6.55 8.28
C THR A 62 24.96 -7.73 7.41
N GLU A 63 25.83 -8.15 6.49
CA GLU A 63 25.57 -9.33 5.65
C GLU A 63 25.53 -10.63 6.45
N GLU A 64 26.35 -10.73 7.49
CA GLU A 64 26.40 -11.86 8.42
C GLU A 64 25.07 -11.99 9.18
N LYS A 65 24.55 -10.87 9.71
CA LYS A 65 23.27 -10.86 10.41
C LYS A 65 22.12 -11.30 9.50
N LEU A 66 22.13 -10.83 8.25
CA LEU A 66 21.15 -11.27 7.26
C LEU A 66 21.29 -12.76 6.95
N ARG A 67 22.52 -13.27 6.79
CA ARG A 67 22.78 -14.70 6.58
C ARG A 67 22.26 -15.53 7.76
N ASP A 68 22.49 -15.11 9.00
CA ASP A 68 22.03 -15.82 10.20
C ASP A 68 20.50 -15.89 10.30
N VAL A 69 19.82 -14.80 9.94
CA VAL A 69 18.36 -14.72 9.99
C VAL A 69 17.73 -15.53 8.85
N PHE A 70 18.22 -15.35 7.63
CA PHE A 70 17.60 -15.92 6.43
C PHE A 70 18.03 -17.38 6.16
N SER A 71 19.15 -17.85 6.70
CA SER A 71 19.55 -19.26 6.60
C SER A 71 18.54 -20.23 7.23
N LYS A 72 17.72 -19.77 8.18
CA LYS A 72 16.63 -20.54 8.79
C LYS A 72 15.57 -20.97 7.76
N PHE A 73 15.42 -20.23 6.66
CA PHE A 73 14.47 -20.57 5.59
C PHE A 73 15.04 -21.53 4.55
N GLY A 74 16.36 -21.73 4.54
CA GLY A 74 17.04 -22.70 3.68
C GLY A 74 18.42 -22.20 3.24
N ASP A 75 19.05 -23.00 2.39
CA ASP A 75 20.40 -22.75 1.92
C ASP A 75 20.49 -21.51 1.02
N ILE A 76 21.27 -20.53 1.47
CA ILE A 76 21.56 -19.30 0.72
C ILE A 76 22.72 -19.57 -0.25
N ARG A 77 22.45 -19.42 -1.55
CA ARG A 77 23.45 -19.49 -2.62
C ARG A 77 24.26 -18.20 -2.71
N ARG A 78 23.60 -17.05 -2.64
CA ARG A 78 24.22 -15.72 -2.74
C ARG A 78 23.48 -14.73 -1.87
N LEU A 79 24.22 -13.83 -1.22
CA LEU A 79 23.66 -12.70 -0.49
C LEU A 79 24.41 -11.45 -0.94
N ARG A 80 23.69 -10.36 -1.19
CA ARG A 80 24.27 -9.06 -1.51
C ARG A 80 23.52 -7.96 -0.78
N LEU A 81 24.14 -7.35 0.22
CA LEU A 81 23.67 -6.12 0.83
C LEU A 81 24.10 -4.93 -0.04
N VAL A 82 23.13 -4.15 -0.52
CA VAL A 82 23.44 -3.05 -1.42
C VAL A 82 23.91 -1.83 -0.63
N ARG A 83 25.10 -1.36 -0.99
CA ARG A 83 25.72 -0.16 -0.45
C ARG A 83 25.82 0.92 -1.51
N ASP A 84 25.93 2.16 -1.07
CA ASP A 84 26.26 3.27 -1.95
C ASP A 84 27.72 3.22 -2.37
N VAL A 85 27.95 3.38 -3.68
CA VAL A 85 29.28 3.20 -4.28
C VAL A 85 30.25 4.31 -3.90
N VAL A 86 29.76 5.49 -3.50
CA VAL A 86 30.59 6.64 -3.13
C VAL A 86 30.85 6.62 -1.64
N THR A 87 29.80 6.46 -0.82
CA THR A 87 29.90 6.59 0.65
C THR A 87 30.13 5.27 1.39
N GLY A 88 29.88 4.12 0.74
CA GLY A 88 29.92 2.80 1.39
C GLY A 88 28.75 2.52 2.34
N PHE A 89 27.88 3.50 2.59
CA PHE A 89 26.74 3.34 3.48
C PHE A 89 25.70 2.38 2.91
N SER A 90 25.04 1.64 3.81
CA SER A 90 23.96 0.73 3.43
C SER A 90 22.80 1.49 2.78
N LYS A 91 22.34 1.04 1.61
CA LYS A 91 21.09 1.52 0.99
C LYS A 91 19.84 0.91 1.64
N ARG A 92 20.03 0.10 2.68
CA ARG A 92 18.97 -0.52 3.48
C ARG A 92 18.12 -1.54 2.71
N TYR A 93 18.71 -2.19 1.71
CA TYR A 93 18.12 -3.33 1.03
C TYR A 93 19.17 -4.34 0.58
N ALA A 94 18.78 -5.59 0.47
CA ALA A 94 19.61 -6.72 0.08
C ALA A 94 18.88 -7.65 -0.89
N PHE A 95 19.65 -8.46 -1.59
CA PHE A 95 19.14 -9.56 -2.42
C PHE A 95 19.70 -10.88 -1.90
N ILE A 96 18.85 -11.88 -1.74
CA ILE A 96 19.20 -13.19 -1.20
C ILE A 96 18.72 -14.26 -2.20
N GLU A 97 19.65 -14.94 -2.85
CA GLU A 97 19.40 -16.06 -3.76
C GLU A 97 19.44 -17.36 -2.96
N TYR A 98 18.35 -18.14 -2.99
CA TYR A 98 18.30 -19.49 -2.40
C TYR A 98 18.72 -20.55 -3.41
N LYS A 99 19.15 -21.72 -2.92
CA LYS A 99 19.37 -22.90 -3.78
C LYS A 99 18.07 -23.54 -4.26
N GLU A 100 17.00 -23.43 -3.47
CA GLU A 100 15.72 -24.11 -3.71
C GLU A 100 14.54 -23.14 -3.69
N GLU A 101 13.57 -23.35 -4.59
CA GLU A 101 12.34 -22.55 -4.67
C GLU A 101 11.48 -22.67 -3.39
N ARG A 102 11.46 -23.85 -2.76
CA ARG A 102 10.79 -24.10 -1.48
C ARG A 102 11.27 -23.13 -0.39
N SER A 103 12.57 -22.89 -0.35
CA SER A 103 13.22 -22.02 0.64
C SER A 103 12.84 -20.57 0.42
N LEU A 104 12.85 -20.11 -0.85
CA LEU A 104 12.37 -18.78 -1.22
C LEU A 104 10.89 -18.58 -0.85
N LYS A 105 10.01 -19.53 -1.20
CA LYS A 105 8.57 -19.46 -0.88
C LYS A 105 8.32 -19.38 0.63
N ARG A 106 9.11 -20.11 1.43
CA ARG A 106 9.05 -20.05 2.90
C ARG A 106 9.49 -18.68 3.41
N ALA A 107 10.64 -18.19 2.97
CA ALA A 107 11.14 -16.86 3.34
C ALA A 107 10.19 -15.73 2.93
N TRP A 108 9.66 -15.76 1.71
CA TRP A 108 8.72 -14.75 1.20
C TRP A 108 7.42 -14.67 2.02
N ARG A 109 6.93 -15.80 2.51
CA ARG A 109 5.74 -15.87 3.36
C ARG A 109 6.02 -15.39 4.77
N ASP A 110 7.07 -15.93 5.40
CA ASP A 110 7.24 -15.89 6.85
C ASP A 110 8.19 -14.76 7.32
N ALA A 111 9.08 -14.28 6.46
CA ALA A 111 10.05 -13.23 6.83
C ALA A 111 9.52 -11.80 6.59
N ASN A 112 8.43 -11.63 5.84
CA ASN A 112 7.82 -10.32 5.65
C ASN A 112 7.27 -9.80 6.99
N LYS A 113 7.56 -8.55 7.33
CA LYS A 113 7.20 -7.93 8.62
C LYS A 113 7.97 -8.47 9.84
N LEU A 114 9.01 -9.28 9.63
CA LEU A 114 9.93 -9.65 10.71
C LEU A 114 10.62 -8.38 11.24
N ILE A 115 10.78 -8.27 12.56
CA ILE A 115 11.57 -7.20 13.18
C ILE A 115 13.03 -7.65 13.24
N LEU A 116 13.92 -6.87 12.62
CA LEU A 116 15.37 -7.03 12.69
C LEU A 116 16.01 -5.70 13.06
N ASP A 117 16.84 -5.69 14.10
CA ASP A 117 17.55 -4.50 14.59
C ASP A 117 16.61 -3.30 14.82
N GLN A 118 15.41 -3.54 15.36
CA GLN A 118 14.31 -2.57 15.61
C GLN A 118 13.56 -2.09 14.36
N TYR A 119 13.82 -2.65 13.19
CA TYR A 119 13.17 -2.28 11.94
C TYR A 119 12.28 -3.41 11.40
N GLU A 120 11.09 -3.05 10.95
CA GLU A 120 10.18 -3.97 10.27
C GLU A 120 10.61 -4.18 8.81
N LEU A 121 11.00 -5.42 8.50
CA LEU A 121 11.47 -5.80 7.17
C LEU A 121 10.34 -5.82 6.15
N LEU A 122 10.63 -5.30 4.95
CA LEU A 122 9.85 -5.59 3.75
C LEU A 122 10.54 -6.74 3.01
N VAL A 123 9.82 -7.83 2.80
CA VAL A 123 10.32 -8.99 2.04
C VAL A 123 9.41 -9.24 0.85
N ASP A 124 9.99 -9.31 -0.35
CA ASP A 124 9.28 -9.59 -1.59
C ASP A 124 10.16 -10.37 -2.58
N VAL A 125 9.61 -10.73 -3.73
CA VAL A 125 10.38 -11.30 -4.85
C VAL A 125 11.17 -10.22 -5.59
N GLU A 126 12.24 -10.60 -6.28
CA GLU A 126 13.02 -9.67 -7.08
C GLU A 126 12.25 -9.21 -8.33
N GLN A 127 11.83 -7.94 -8.36
CA GLN A 127 10.98 -7.43 -9.44
C GLN A 127 11.74 -6.91 -10.67
N GLU A 128 13.03 -6.59 -10.56
CA GLU A 128 13.78 -5.98 -11.67
C GLU A 128 13.86 -6.88 -12.90
N ARG A 129 14.06 -8.18 -12.68
CA ARG A 129 14.19 -9.18 -13.74
C ARG A 129 12.92 -10.00 -13.95
N THR A 130 12.02 -10.09 -12.96
CA THR A 130 10.79 -10.92 -13.04
C THR A 130 9.54 -10.16 -13.46
N LEU A 131 9.42 -8.86 -13.16
CA LEU A 131 8.21 -8.09 -13.42
C LEU A 131 8.36 -7.26 -14.72
N PRO A 132 7.66 -7.61 -15.81
CA PRO A 132 7.78 -6.89 -17.07
C PRO A 132 7.42 -5.41 -16.90
N GLY A 133 8.22 -4.52 -17.48
CA GLY A 133 8.00 -3.07 -17.42
C GLY A 133 8.53 -2.39 -16.16
N TRP A 134 9.16 -3.12 -15.22
CA TRP A 134 9.65 -2.56 -13.96
C TRP A 134 10.44 -1.26 -14.14
N ARG A 135 10.18 -0.29 -13.25
CA ARG A 135 10.92 0.97 -13.13
C ARG A 135 11.33 1.16 -11.68
N PRO A 136 12.63 1.38 -11.37
CA PRO A 136 13.07 1.62 -10.00
C PRO A 136 12.64 2.99 -9.48
N ARG A 137 12.66 3.14 -8.16
CA ARG A 137 12.27 4.37 -7.44
C ARG A 137 12.99 5.64 -7.91
N ARG A 138 14.30 5.54 -8.22
CA ARG A 138 15.11 6.67 -8.70
C ARG A 138 14.62 7.28 -10.03
N LEU A 139 13.81 6.55 -10.79
CA LEU A 139 13.21 7.01 -12.05
C LEU A 139 11.74 7.41 -11.87
N GLY A 140 11.24 7.51 -10.63
CA GLY A 140 9.85 7.84 -10.31
C GLY A 140 8.91 6.63 -10.18
N GLY A 141 9.40 5.43 -10.48
CA GLY A 141 8.65 4.19 -10.40
C GLY A 141 8.64 3.58 -8.99
N GLY A 142 8.87 2.26 -8.92
CA GLY A 142 8.87 1.43 -7.73
C GLY A 142 7.48 1.09 -7.19
N GLN A 143 7.44 0.46 -6.02
CA GLN A 143 6.21 0.08 -5.30
C GLN A 143 6.31 0.45 -3.81
N GLY A 144 5.17 0.64 -3.15
CA GLY A 144 5.09 1.06 -1.74
C GLY A 144 5.16 2.57 -1.54
N GLY A 145 5.81 3.02 -0.47
CA GLY A 145 5.98 4.44 -0.13
C GLY A 145 5.21 4.82 1.12
N GLN A 146 5.58 5.96 1.70
CA GLN A 146 4.93 6.55 2.87
C GLN A 146 4.06 7.71 2.41
N LYS A 147 2.95 7.97 3.10
CA LYS A 147 2.02 9.05 2.68
C LYS A 147 2.73 10.40 2.77
N GLU A 148 3.60 10.52 3.76
CA GLU A 148 4.43 11.66 4.11
C GLU A 148 5.45 12.00 3.01
N SER A 149 5.85 11.02 2.18
CA SER A 149 6.81 11.27 1.10
C SER A 149 6.17 11.88 -0.15
N GLY A 150 4.84 12.07 -0.18
CA GLY A 150 4.10 12.61 -1.33
C GLY A 150 4.11 11.73 -2.58
N GLN A 151 4.70 10.54 -2.52
CA GLN A 151 4.92 9.66 -3.66
C GLN A 151 4.56 8.21 -3.31
N LEU A 152 3.27 7.88 -3.39
CA LEU A 152 2.77 6.52 -3.22
C LEU A 152 2.82 5.75 -4.54
N ARG A 153 3.16 4.46 -4.47
CA ARG A 153 3.00 3.53 -5.59
C ARG A 153 2.36 2.23 -5.13
N PHE A 154 1.45 1.73 -5.93
CA PHE A 154 0.60 0.58 -5.66
C PHE A 154 0.97 -0.61 -6.56
N GLY A 155 0.23 -1.71 -6.40
CA GLY A 155 0.44 -2.95 -7.13
C GLY A 155 1.58 -3.82 -6.60
N GLY A 156 2.11 -3.52 -5.40
CA GLY A 156 3.13 -4.32 -4.71
C GLY A 156 2.63 -4.96 -3.44
N ARG A 157 3.44 -5.81 -2.81
CA ARG A 157 3.06 -6.53 -1.58
C ARG A 157 2.67 -5.62 -0.42
N ASP A 158 3.43 -4.56 -0.17
CA ASP A 158 3.19 -3.61 0.94
C ASP A 158 2.06 -2.61 0.63
N ARG A 159 1.80 -2.35 -0.67
CA ARG A 159 0.71 -1.49 -1.14
C ARG A 159 0.03 -2.12 -2.35
N PRO A 160 -0.87 -3.09 -2.13
CA PRO A 160 -1.63 -3.66 -3.23
C PRO A 160 -2.60 -2.62 -3.81
N PHE A 161 -3.02 -2.84 -5.05
CA PHE A 161 -4.17 -2.12 -5.61
C PHE A 161 -5.41 -2.40 -4.75
N ARG A 162 -6.23 -1.37 -4.56
CA ARG A 162 -7.60 -1.55 -4.08
C ARG A 162 -8.49 -2.01 -5.21
N LYS A 163 -9.56 -2.73 -4.88
CA LYS A 163 -10.57 -3.09 -5.87
C LYS A 163 -11.26 -1.80 -6.36
N PRO A 164 -11.34 -1.56 -7.68
CA PRO A 164 -12.02 -0.39 -8.23
C PRO A 164 -13.46 -0.30 -7.71
N ILE A 165 -13.90 0.91 -7.38
CA ILE A 165 -15.27 1.16 -6.92
C ILE A 165 -16.16 1.27 -8.17
N ASN A 166 -17.06 0.30 -8.37
CA ASN A 166 -18.08 0.39 -9.42
C ASN A 166 -19.16 1.42 -9.02
N LEU A 167 -18.99 2.67 -9.46
CA LEU A 167 -19.95 3.76 -9.22
C LEU A 167 -21.33 3.47 -9.83
N SER A 168 -21.42 2.61 -10.85
CA SER A 168 -22.68 2.26 -11.54
C SER A 168 -23.69 1.49 -10.69
N THR A 169 -23.29 0.92 -9.55
CA THR A 169 -24.18 0.14 -8.68
C THR A 169 -24.65 0.91 -7.44
N ARG A 170 -24.21 2.15 -7.26
CA ARG A 170 -24.81 3.03 -6.26
C ARG A 170 -26.16 3.50 -6.81
N ARG A 171 -27.24 2.83 -6.38
CA ARG A 171 -28.57 3.43 -6.39
C ARG A 171 -28.42 4.86 -5.86
N PRO A 172 -29.01 5.88 -6.53
CA PRO A 172 -29.05 7.21 -5.97
C PRO A 172 -29.56 7.08 -4.53
N ALA A 173 -28.80 7.58 -3.56
CA ALA A 173 -29.37 7.76 -2.23
C ALA A 173 -30.61 8.63 -2.46
N GLU A 174 -31.80 8.12 -2.11
CA GLU A 174 -33.03 8.90 -2.23
C GLU A 174 -32.78 10.27 -1.60
N PRO A 175 -33.19 11.37 -2.26
CA PRO A 175 -33.09 12.68 -1.64
C PRO A 175 -33.84 12.58 -0.32
N ARG A 176 -33.15 12.70 0.83
CA ARG A 176 -33.85 12.94 2.09
C ARG A 176 -34.68 14.19 1.83
N GLY A 177 -36.00 14.03 1.78
CA GLY A 177 -36.94 15.08 1.40
C GLY A 177 -36.54 16.37 2.08
N ARG A 178 -36.27 17.40 1.29
CA ARG A 178 -36.04 18.74 1.81
C ARG A 178 -37.38 19.17 2.38
N GLU A 179 -37.55 19.03 3.70
CA GLU A 179 -38.73 19.52 4.39
C GLU A 179 -38.97 20.96 3.91
N THR A 180 -40.15 21.19 3.34
CA THR A 180 -40.53 22.54 2.96
C THR A 180 -40.64 23.39 4.22
N GLU A 181 -40.42 24.71 4.13
CA GLU A 181 -40.66 25.61 5.27
C GLU A 181 -42.07 25.39 5.85
N ARG A 182 -43.05 25.11 4.99
CA ARG A 182 -44.42 24.76 5.38
C ARG A 182 -44.53 23.47 6.20
N GLU A 183 -43.70 22.46 5.94
CA GLU A 183 -43.67 21.21 6.72
C GLU A 183 -42.96 21.41 8.06
N ARG A 184 -41.92 22.23 8.10
CA ARG A 184 -41.26 22.64 9.34
C ARG A 184 -42.21 23.44 10.23
N ASP A 185 -42.90 24.42 9.67
CA ASP A 185 -43.89 25.23 10.40
C ASP A 185 -45.04 24.38 10.94
N ARG A 186 -45.51 23.39 10.16
CA ARG A 186 -46.55 22.44 10.62
C ARG A 186 -46.09 21.56 11.77
N ARG A 187 -44.82 21.14 11.79
CA ARG A 187 -44.24 20.40 12.93
C ARG A 187 -44.11 21.29 14.15
N ASP A 188 -43.56 22.49 13.98
CA ASP A 188 -43.35 23.44 15.07
C ASP A 188 -44.69 23.87 15.72
N TYR A 189 -45.75 24.01 14.94
CA TYR A 189 -47.10 24.27 15.45
C TYR A 189 -47.71 23.06 16.19
N ARG A 190 -47.43 21.83 15.75
CA ARG A 190 -47.89 20.60 16.43
C ARG A 190 -47.19 20.42 17.77
N ASP A 191 -45.87 20.62 17.82
CA ASP A 191 -45.08 20.43 19.03
C ASP A 191 -45.45 21.47 20.10
N ARG A 192 -45.63 22.75 19.71
CA ARG A 192 -46.13 23.79 20.63
C ARG A 192 -47.55 23.53 21.15
N ARG A 193 -48.40 22.84 20.37
CA ARG A 193 -49.76 22.48 20.81
C ARG A 193 -49.72 21.34 21.83
N HIS A 194 -48.83 20.37 21.65
CA HIS A 194 -48.62 19.26 22.57
C HIS A 194 -48.02 19.71 23.92
N GLU A 195 -47.12 20.70 23.93
CA GLU A 195 -46.59 21.25 25.17
C GLU A 195 -47.67 22.00 25.97
N ARG A 196 -48.52 22.80 25.30
CA ARG A 196 -49.58 23.56 25.97
C ARG A 196 -50.63 22.67 26.64
N THR A 197 -50.95 21.52 26.06
CA THR A 197 -51.88 20.55 26.66
C THR A 197 -51.31 19.80 27.85
N HIS A 198 -49.99 19.81 28.05
CA HIS A 198 -49.34 19.11 29.16
C HIS A 198 -49.04 19.99 30.38
N THR A 199 -49.09 21.32 30.21
CA THR A 199 -48.83 22.28 31.29
C THR A 199 -50.05 22.68 32.12
N GLU A 200 -51.28 22.37 31.68
CA GLU A 200 -52.51 22.77 32.39
C GLU A 200 -53.04 21.72 33.38
N ASP A 201 -52.38 20.56 33.51
CA ASP A 201 -52.86 19.43 34.32
C ASP A 201 -51.99 19.14 35.57
N ARG A 202 -51.20 20.14 36.03
CA ARG A 202 -50.24 19.96 37.14
C ARG A 202 -50.40 20.91 38.33
N THR A 203 -51.50 21.66 38.41
CA THR A 203 -51.74 22.61 39.51
C THR A 203 -53.00 22.26 40.30
N HIS A 204 -53.06 21.13 40.99
CA HIS A 204 -54.00 20.91 42.11
C HIS A 204 -53.62 19.60 42.82
N ARG A 205 -52.88 19.68 43.94
CA ARG A 205 -52.93 18.75 45.09
C ARG A 205 -51.72 18.95 46.03
N HIS A 206 -51.80 19.97 46.89
CA HIS A 206 -51.18 19.94 48.21
C HIS A 206 -51.72 21.08 49.07
N THR A 207 -52.66 20.80 49.98
CA THR A 207 -52.86 21.56 51.23
C THR A 207 -53.76 20.76 52.16
N TYR A 208 -53.31 20.65 53.42
CA TYR A 208 -53.87 20.02 54.62
C TYR A 208 -53.74 18.49 54.75
#